data_AF-A0A965UM57-F1
#
_entry.id   AF-A0A965UM57-F1
#
_cell.length_a   1.000
_cell.length_b   1.000
_cell.length_c   1.000
_cell.angle_alpha   90.00
_cell.angle_beta   90.00
_cell.angle_gamma   90.00
#
_symmetry.space_group_name_H-M   'P 1'
#
loop_
_entity.id
_entity.type
_entity.pdbx_description
1 polymer ?
#
loop_
_entity_poly.entity_id
_entity_poly.type
_entity_poly.pdbx_seq_one_letter_code
_entity_poly.pdbx_strand_id
1 'polypeptide(L)' 'MENDPIKDITLFQIKRKITNIYKNFFFILEDLNDSGYNINDETYQKIRKRILDNANDAIREIEESFSKLNISIK' A
#
# COMPACT_ATOMS: atom_id res chain seq x y z
N MET A 1 27.17 -3.61 0.84
CA MET A 1 26.43 -2.66 -0.01
C MET A 1 26.34 -1.37 0.78
N GLU A 2 26.86 -0.30 0.23
CA GLU A 2 26.84 1.02 0.88
C GLU A 2 25.38 1.43 1.09
N ASN A 3 24.97 1.68 2.33
CA ASN A 3 23.62 2.16 2.66
C ASN A 3 23.47 3.54 1.99
N ASP A 4 22.57 3.66 1.03
CA ASP A 4 22.19 4.94 0.43
C ASP A 4 21.05 5.53 1.27
N PRO A 5 21.33 6.49 2.18
CA PRO A 5 20.34 6.98 3.13
C PRO A 5 19.19 7.71 2.42
N ILE A 6 19.46 8.29 1.25
CA ILE A 6 18.45 8.97 0.43
C ILE A 6 17.46 7.95 -0.11
N LYS A 7 17.97 6.84 -0.63
CA LYS A 7 17.16 5.73 -1.12
C LYS A 7 16.29 5.15 -0.02
N ASP A 8 16.84 4.93 1.18
CA ASP A 8 16.10 4.40 2.33
C ASP A 8 14.99 5.35 2.79
N ILE A 9 15.29 6.65 2.91
CA ILE A 9 14.30 7.67 3.28
C ILE A 9 13.20 7.74 2.22
N THR A 10 13.57 7.75 0.93
CA THR A 10 12.60 7.84 -0.17
C THR A 10 11.69 6.61 -0.18
N LEU A 11 12.26 5.41 -0.08
CA LEU A 11 11.52 4.15 -0.02
C LEU A 11 10.57 4.13 1.19
N PHE A 12 11.02 4.58 2.35
CA PHE A 12 10.19 4.69 3.54
C PHE A 12 9.00 5.63 3.32
N GLN A 13 9.21 6.81 2.74
CA GLN A 13 8.13 7.76 2.48
C GLN A 13 7.11 7.19 1.49
N ILE A 14 7.56 6.53 0.43
CA ILE A 14 6.67 5.92 -0.56
C ILE A 14 5.84 4.80 0.07
N LYS A 15 6.48 3.87 0.81
CA LYS A 15 5.77 2.81 1.56
C LYS A 15 4.70 3.38 2.47
N ARG A 16 5.04 4.41 3.25
CA ARG A 16 4.10 5.09 4.16
C ARG A 16 2.90 5.67 3.40
N LYS A 17 3.13 6.31 2.26
CA LYS A 17 2.05 6.87 1.42
C LYS A 17 1.15 5.78 0.84
N ILE A 18 1.73 4.69 0.36
CA ILE A 18 0.98 3.53 -0.14
C ILE A 18 0.12 2.94 0.97
N THR A 19 0.70 2.64 2.13
CA THR A 19 -0.06 2.15 3.29
C THR A 19 -1.24 3.06 3.62
N ASN A 20 -1.06 4.38 3.58
CA ASN A 20 -2.14 5.33 3.86
C ASN A 20 -3.23 5.32 2.77
N ILE A 21 -2.87 5.19 1.50
CA ILE A 21 -3.86 5.07 0.41
C ILE A 21 -4.71 3.80 0.59
N TYR A 22 -4.08 2.65 0.87
CA TYR A 22 -4.83 1.40 1.07
C TYR A 22 -5.65 1.39 2.37
N LYS A 23 -5.20 2.11 3.42
CA LYS A 23 -6.04 2.40 4.61
C LYS A 23 -7.31 3.14 4.24
N ASN A 24 -7.23 4.13 3.35
CA ASN A 24 -8.43 4.85 2.89
C ASN A 24 -9.41 3.92 2.16
N PHE A 25 -8.94 2.90 1.44
CA PHE A 25 -9.85 1.91 0.85
C PHE A 25 -10.58 1.05 1.89
N PHE A 26 -9.95 0.77 3.04
CA PHE A 26 -10.66 0.12 4.15
C PHE A 26 -11.75 1.02 4.73
N PHE A 27 -11.45 2.30 4.95
CA PHE A 27 -12.46 3.25 5.44
C PHE A 27 -13.63 3.37 4.46
N ILE A 28 -13.37 3.48 3.16
CA ILE A 28 -14.43 3.51 2.15
C ILE A 28 -15.27 2.23 2.18
N LEU A 29 -14.63 1.06 2.35
CA LEU A 29 -15.34 -0.21 2.43
C LEU A 29 -16.22 -0.30 3.69
N GLU A 30 -15.73 0.19 4.82
CA GLU A 30 -16.47 0.31 6.09
C GLU A 30 -17.66 1.27 5.92
N ASP A 31 -17.41 2.48 5.39
CA ASP A 31 -18.45 3.49 5.15
C ASP A 31 -19.56 2.96 4.24
N LEU A 32 -19.21 2.21 3.18
CA LEU A 32 -20.20 1.59 2.29
C LEU A 32 -21.05 0.54 3.01
N ASN A 33 -20.42 -0.30 3.84
CA ASN A 33 -21.12 -1.30 4.62
C ASN A 33 -22.10 -0.65 5.62
N ASP A 34 -21.64 0.40 6.30
CA ASP A 34 -22.42 1.15 7.29
C ASP A 34 -23.55 1.99 6.64
N SER A 35 -23.35 2.43 5.40
CA SER A 35 -24.35 3.18 4.61
C SER A 35 -25.50 2.30 4.08
N GLY A 36 -25.53 1.00 4.42
CA GLY A 36 -26.63 0.10 4.08
C GLY A 36 -26.52 -0.58 2.72
N TYR A 37 -25.33 -0.62 2.09
CA TYR A 37 -25.10 -1.39 0.86
C TYR A 37 -25.20 -2.92 1.07
N ASN A 38 -25.42 -3.39 2.31
CA ASN A 38 -25.70 -4.79 2.66
C ASN A 38 -24.71 -5.78 2.02
N ILE A 39 -23.42 -5.44 2.12
CA ILE A 39 -22.33 -6.29 1.65
C ILE A 39 -22.27 -7.49 2.59
N ASN A 40 -22.50 -8.70 2.06
CA ASN A 40 -22.39 -9.89 2.88
C ASN A 40 -20.95 -10.11 3.38
N ASP A 41 -20.82 -10.77 4.53
CA ASP A 41 -19.54 -10.97 5.20
C ASP A 41 -18.47 -11.62 4.32
N GLU A 42 -18.85 -12.61 3.49
CA GLU A 42 -17.90 -13.28 2.61
C GLU A 42 -17.31 -12.32 1.57
N THR A 43 -18.16 -11.48 0.96
CA THR A 43 -17.75 -10.48 -0.02
C THR A 43 -16.92 -9.39 0.64
N TYR A 44 -17.32 -8.95 1.83
CA TYR A 44 -16.59 -7.97 2.63
C TYR A 44 -15.17 -8.46 2.94
N GLN A 45 -15.02 -9.69 3.44
CA GLN A 45 -13.69 -10.27 3.72
C GLN A 45 -12.87 -10.49 2.45
N LYS A 46 -13.49 -10.89 1.33
CA LYS A 46 -12.80 -11.00 0.03
C LYS A 46 -12.24 -9.66 -0.43
N ILE A 47 -13.01 -8.58 -0.32
CA ILE A 47 -12.55 -7.23 -0.70
C ILE A 47 -11.41 -6.80 0.24
N ARG A 48 -11.55 -6.99 1.56
CA ARG A 48 -10.49 -6.67 2.53
C ARG A 48 -9.18 -7.38 2.20
N LYS A 49 -9.23 -8.69 1.95
CA LYS A 49 -8.06 -9.47 1.56
C LYS A 49 -7.42 -8.90 0.28
N ARG A 50 -8.23 -8.57 -0.72
CA ARG A 50 -7.73 -8.01 -1.98
C ARG A 50 -7.06 -6.65 -1.80
N ILE A 51 -7.59 -5.79 -0.93
CA ILE A 51 -6.95 -4.51 -0.56
C ILE A 51 -5.57 -4.77 0.07
N LEU A 52 -5.46 -5.74 0.99
CA LEU A 52 -4.16 -6.10 1.60
C LEU A 52 -3.17 -6.67 0.60
N ASP A 53 -3.61 -7.63 -0.22
CA ASP A 53 -2.75 -8.30 -1.20
C ASP A 53 -2.17 -7.26 -2.17
N ASN A 54 -3.01 -6.39 -2.73
CA ASN A 54 -2.57 -5.31 -3.61
C ASN A 54 -1.62 -4.31 -2.91
N ALA A 55 -1.85 -3.99 -1.64
CA ALA A 55 -0.96 -3.09 -0.89
C ALA A 55 0.44 -3.70 -0.72
N ASN A 56 0.49 -4.99 -0.39
CA ASN A 56 1.73 -5.72 -0.19
C ASN A 56 2.49 -5.90 -1.50
N ASP A 57 1.79 -6.22 -2.59
CA ASP A 57 2.39 -6.36 -3.92
C ASP A 57 2.95 -5.03 -4.41
N ALA A 58 2.20 -3.93 -4.27
CA ALA A 58 2.68 -2.59 -4.62
C ALA A 58 3.96 -2.20 -3.84
N ILE A 59 4.03 -2.51 -2.54
CA ILE A 59 5.23 -2.27 -1.74
C ILE A 59 6.40 -3.11 -2.26
N ARG A 60 6.19 -4.40 -2.52
CA ARG A 60 7.24 -5.32 -2.99
C ARG A 60 7.79 -4.90 -4.35
N GLU A 61 6.92 -4.57 -5.31
CA GLU A 61 7.31 -4.10 -6.63
C GLU A 61 8.16 -2.83 -6.57
N ILE A 62 7.84 -1.91 -5.66
CA ILE A 62 8.61 -0.69 -5.45
C ILE A 62 9.94 -0.99 -4.79
N GLU A 63 9.99 -1.86 -3.78
CA GLU A 63 11.25 -2.29 -3.19
C GLU A 63 12.19 -2.91 -4.24
N GLU A 64 11.66 -3.80 -5.08
CA GLU A 64 12.41 -4.41 -6.17
C GLU A 64 12.86 -3.38 -7.20
N SER A 65 11.99 -2.44 -7.59
CA SER A 65 12.33 -1.36 -8.51
C SER A 65 13.43 -0.47 -7.93
N PHE A 66 13.29 -0.05 -6.68
CA PHE A 66 14.30 0.75 -5.99
C PHE A 66 15.61 -0.01 -5.87
N SER A 67 15.61 -1.31 -5.60
CA SER A 67 16.84 -2.11 -5.51
C SER A 67 17.73 -1.96 -6.76
N LYS A 68 17.12 -1.77 -7.94
CA LYS A 68 17.79 -1.64 -9.25
C LYS A 68 18.15 -0.19 -9.63
N LEU A 69 17.66 0.80 -8.89
CA LEU A 69 17.87 2.22 -9.19
C LEU A 69 19.06 2.80 -8.39
N ASN A 70 19.86 3.63 -9.08
CA ASN A 70 20.81 4.55 -8.46
C ASN A 70 20.15 5.93 -8.36
N ILE A 71 19.89 6.38 -7.14
CA ILE A 71 19.23 7.65 -6.87
C ILE A 71 20.29 8.64 -6.40
N SER A 72 20.29 9.83 -6.99
CA SER A 72 21.14 10.93 -6.54
C SER A 72 20.32 12.21 -6.55
N ILE A 73 20.57 13.06 -5.55
CA ILE A 73 19.99 14.41 -5.50
C ILE A 73 20.96 15.33 -6.23
N LYS A 74 20.44 16.21 -7.08
CA LYS A 74 21.19 17.24 -7.80
C LYS A 74 21.39 18.48 -6.96
#